data_AF-A0A3B0X602-F1
#
_entry.id   AF-A0A3B0X602-F1
#
_cell.length_a   1.000
_cell.length_b   1.000
_cell.length_c   1.000
_cell.angle_alpha   90.00
_cell.angle_beta   90.00
_cell.angle_gamma   90.00
#
_symmetry.space_group_name_H-M   'P 1'
#
loop_
_entity.id
_entity.type
_entity.pdbx_description
1 polymer ?
#
loop_
_entity_poly.entity_id
_entity_poly.type
_entity_poly.pdbx_seq_one_letter_code
_entity_poly.pdbx_strand_id
1 'polypeptide(L)'
;SSNLNTEMGLLVNNAELANQVLELFRSNMVKQNSYHLKLVNAGSVKHRRIEWHTEEAGEDVLYLRDPQAGFWRKLSVFIYRLLPVEEFL
;
A
#
# COMPACT_ATOMS: atom_id res chain seq x y z
N SER A 1 -14.55 -24.50 -1.94
CA SER A 1 -14.27 -24.23 -0.52
C SER A 1 -12.84 -23.73 -0.37
N SER A 2 -12.60 -22.42 -0.17
CA SER A 2 -11.23 -21.88 -0.05
C SER A 2 -11.11 -20.82 1.07
N ASN A 3 -11.56 -21.17 2.28
CA ASN A 3 -11.39 -20.32 3.46
C ASN A 3 -10.69 -21.12 4.57
N LEU A 4 -9.43 -21.47 4.33
CA LEU A 4 -8.52 -21.92 5.40
C LEU A 4 -7.57 -20.75 5.69
N ASN A 5 -7.95 -19.90 6.65
CA ASN A 5 -7.03 -18.93 7.21
C ASN A 5 -6.08 -19.68 8.15
N THR A 6 -4.81 -19.75 7.77
CA THR A 6 -3.72 -20.35 8.58
C THR A 6 -2.93 -19.30 9.34
N GLU A 7 -3.42 -18.07 9.42
CA GLU A 7 -2.76 -16.97 10.12
C GLU A 7 -2.70 -17.25 11.63
N MET A 8 -1.50 -17.11 12.22
CA MET A 8 -1.27 -17.22 13.65
C MET A 8 -0.85 -15.87 14.19
N GLY A 9 -1.55 -15.38 15.21
CA GLY A 9 -1.16 -14.18 15.96
C GLY A 9 -0.23 -14.53 17.12
N LEU A 10 0.76 -13.66 17.38
CA LEU A 10 1.64 -13.73 18.54
C LEU A 10 1.43 -12.49 19.42
N LEU A 11 1.15 -12.68 20.70
CA LEU A 11 1.14 -11.60 21.69
C LEU A 11 2.47 -11.62 22.45
N VAL A 12 3.26 -10.56 22.33
CA VAL A 12 4.52 -10.41 23.06
C VAL A 12 4.37 -9.30 24.09
N ASN A 13 4.46 -9.66 25.37
CA ASN A 13 4.45 -8.70 26.47
C ASN A 13 5.88 -8.41 26.94
N ASN A 14 6.61 -7.59 26.17
CA ASN A 14 7.98 -7.18 26.49
C ASN A 14 8.16 -5.70 26.10
N ALA A 15 8.42 -4.85 27.10
CA ALA A 15 8.52 -3.40 26.91
C ALA A 15 9.76 -2.99 26.09
N GLU A 16 10.89 -3.67 26.27
CA GLU A 16 12.12 -3.37 25.52
C GLU A 16 11.94 -3.65 24.03
N LEU A 17 11.42 -4.85 23.69
CA LEU A 17 11.12 -5.21 22.31
C LEU A 17 10.06 -4.29 21.70
N ALA A 18 9.01 -3.95 22.45
CA ALA A 18 7.99 -3.03 21.98
C ALA A 18 8.59 -1.66 21.60
N ASN A 19 9.53 -1.14 22.39
CA ASN A 19 10.21 0.11 22.10
C ASN A 19 11.09 0.01 20.85
N GLN A 20 11.85 -1.08 20.69
CA GLN A 20 12.66 -1.31 19.49
C GLN A 20 11.80 -1.37 18.23
N VAL A 21 10.66 -2.08 18.29
CA VAL A 21 9.70 -2.13 17.19
C VAL A 21 9.15 -0.73 16.90
N LEU A 22 8.72 0.02 17.92
CA LEU A 22 8.22 1.39 17.73
C LEU A 22 9.26 2.31 17.06
N GLU A 23 10.53 2.19 17.40
CA GLU A 23 11.61 2.96 16.77
C GLU A 23 11.80 2.60 15.28
N LEU A 24 11.72 1.32 14.95
CA LEU A 24 11.73 0.86 13.56
C LEU A 24 10.54 1.41 12.77
N PHE A 25 9.33 1.37 13.34
CA PHE A 25 8.15 1.94 12.71
C PHE A 25 8.28 3.46 12.54
N ARG A 26 8.76 4.17 13.55
CA ARG A 26 8.95 5.63 13.51
C ARG A 26 9.96 6.08 12.47
N SER A 27 11.04 5.31 12.24
CA SER A 27 12.06 5.66 11.25
C SER A 27 11.68 5.27 9.83
N ASN A 28 10.91 4.19 9.65
CA ASN A 28 10.64 3.62 8.32
C ASN A 28 9.25 3.96 7.76
N MET A 29 8.26 4.28 8.59
CA MET A 29 6.88 4.58 8.14
C MET A 29 6.58 6.08 8.08
N VAL A 30 7.63 6.90 8.00
CA VAL A 30 7.47 8.34 7.78
C VAL A 30 6.97 8.61 6.36
N LYS A 31 6.24 9.72 6.18
CA LYS A 31 5.67 10.07 4.87
C LYS A 31 6.71 10.32 3.78
N GLN A 32 7.97 10.61 4.14
CA GLN A 32 9.05 10.76 3.17
C GLN A 32 9.39 9.42 2.48
N ASN A 33 9.11 8.29 3.15
CA ASN A 33 9.45 6.94 2.68
C ASN A 33 8.21 6.07 2.41
N SER A 34 7.01 6.61 2.60
CA SER A 34 5.77 5.83 2.53
C SER A 34 4.56 6.70 2.18
N TYR A 35 3.52 6.07 1.64
CA TYR A 35 2.25 6.73 1.35
C TYR A 35 1.24 6.46 2.45
N HIS A 36 0.68 7.51 3.04
CA HIS A 36 -0.49 7.42 3.91
C HIS A 36 -1.75 7.44 3.06
N LEU A 37 -2.39 6.28 2.94
CA LEU A 37 -3.64 6.13 2.20
C LEU A 37 -4.85 6.61 2.98
N LYS A 38 -5.66 7.46 2.37
CA LYS A 38 -6.96 7.87 2.91
C LYS A 38 -8.08 7.50 1.95
N LEU A 39 -9.15 6.91 2.48
CA LEU A 39 -10.36 6.65 1.73
C LEU A 39 -11.32 7.82 1.93
N VAL A 40 -11.49 8.65 0.90
CA VAL A 40 -12.34 9.83 0.94
C VAL A 40 -13.66 9.58 0.22
N ASN A 41 -14.75 10.14 0.76
CA ASN A 41 -16.06 10.13 0.11
C ASN A 41 -16.15 11.26 -0.91
N ALA A 42 -16.27 10.94 -2.19
CA ALA A 42 -16.54 11.90 -3.27
C ALA A 42 -18.04 11.96 -3.58
N GLY A 43 -18.84 12.31 -2.57
CA GLY A 43 -20.28 12.61 -2.72
C GLY A 43 -21.25 11.41 -2.62
N SER A 44 -20.81 10.15 -2.70
CA SER A 44 -21.64 8.99 -2.32
C SER A 44 -20.82 7.74 -1.97
N VAL A 45 -21.43 6.74 -1.34
CA VAL A 45 -20.78 5.46 -0.96
C VAL A 45 -20.19 4.70 -2.16
N LYS A 46 -20.75 4.92 -3.36
CA LYS A 46 -20.25 4.38 -4.64
C LYS A 46 -19.08 5.17 -5.24
N HIS A 47 -18.84 6.39 -4.74
CA HIS A 47 -17.77 7.27 -5.20
C HIS A 47 -16.74 7.47 -4.10
N ARG A 48 -16.20 6.37 -3.54
CA ARG A 48 -15.05 6.43 -2.64
C ARG A 48 -13.77 6.43 -3.45
N ARG A 49 -12.83 7.32 -3.12
CA ARG A 49 -11.53 7.43 -3.80
C ARG A 49 -10.42 7.26 -2.78
N ILE A 50 -9.34 6.63 -3.21
CA ILE A 50 -8.09 6.54 -2.44
C ILE A 50 -7.24 7.77 -2.76
N GLU A 51 -6.83 8.47 -1.71
CA GLU A 51 -5.85 9.55 -1.75
C GLU A 51 -4.53 9.07 -1.15
N TRP A 52 -3.44 9.35 -1.85
CA TRP A 52 -2.09 8.94 -1.49
C TRP A 52 -1.35 10.17 -0.99
N HIS A 53 -1.19 10.28 0.33
CA HIS A 53 -0.52 11.41 0.97
C HIS A 53 0.94 11.02 1.25
N THR A 54 1.90 11.82 0.83
CA THR A 54 3.34 11.60 1.04
C THR A 54 4.01 12.94 1.34
N GLU A 55 5.29 12.93 1.69
CA GLU A 55 6.09 14.14 1.75
C GLU A 55 7.24 14.02 0.73
N GLU A 56 7.42 15.03 -0.12
CA GLU A 56 8.51 15.09 -1.10
C GLU A 56 9.23 16.43 -0.95
N ALA A 57 10.56 16.40 -0.81
CA ALA A 57 11.39 17.59 -0.62
C ALA A 57 10.94 18.52 0.52
N GLY A 58 10.31 17.96 1.57
CA GLY A 58 9.81 18.72 2.73
C GLY A 58 8.38 19.25 2.57
N GLU A 59 7.73 19.00 1.43
CA GLU A 59 6.38 19.46 1.14
C GLU A 59 5.38 18.28 1.14
N ASP A 60 4.19 18.49 1.72
CA ASP A 60 3.11 17.51 1.68
C ASP A 60 2.58 17.40 0.22
N VAL A 61 2.67 16.20 -0.36
CA VAL A 61 2.21 15.91 -1.72
C VAL A 61 1.02 14.94 -1.69
N LEU A 62 0.02 15.24 -2.52
CA LEU A 62 -1.19 14.43 -2.68
C LEU A 62 -1.28 13.87 -4.11
N TYR A 63 -1.35 12.55 -4.22
CA TYR A 63 -1.71 11.88 -5.46
C TYR A 63 -3.13 11.29 -5.41
N LEU A 64 -3.90 11.52 -6.46
CA LEU A 64 -5.26 10.96 -6.64
C LEU A 64 -5.26 9.59 -7.35
N ARG A 65 -4.08 9.12 -7.74
CA ARG A 65 -3.82 7.84 -8.41
C ARG A 65 -2.51 7.28 -7.85
N ASP A 66 -2.34 5.96 -7.90
CA ASP A 66 -1.09 5.31 -7.51
C ASP A 66 0.10 5.97 -8.26
N PRO A 67 1.03 6.64 -7.55
CA PRO A 67 2.16 7.35 -8.14
C PRO A 67 3.21 6.41 -8.73
N GLN A 68 3.30 5.17 -8.24
CA GLN A 68 4.22 4.16 -8.76
C GLN A 68 3.62 3.40 -9.96
N ALA A 69 2.29 3.39 -10.12
CA ALA A 69 1.61 2.84 -11.30
C ALA A 69 1.43 3.89 -12.39
N GLY A 70 2.57 4.36 -12.90
CA GLY A 70 2.62 5.19 -14.10
C GLY A 70 1.98 4.52 -15.32
N PHE A 71 1.74 5.31 -16.36
CA PHE A 71 1.13 4.88 -17.62
C PHE A 71 1.81 3.62 -18.21
N TRP A 72 3.14 3.56 -18.17
CA TRP A 72 3.93 2.45 -18.71
C TRP A 72 3.77 1.13 -17.93
N ARG A 73 3.63 1.19 -16.60
CA ARG A 73 3.34 -0.01 -15.77
C ARG A 73 1.96 -0.57 -16.08
N LYS A 74 0.98 0.29 -16.38
CA LYS A 74 -0.37 -0.14 -16.78
C LYS A 74 -0.38 -0.73 -18.19
N LEU A 75 0.37 -0.14 -19.11
CA LEU A 75 0.49 -0.65 -20.48
C LEU A 75 1.19 -2.01 -20.52
N SER A 76 2.25 -2.22 -19.74
CA SER A 76 2.94 -3.51 -19.70
C SER A 76 2.05 -4.62 -19.13
N VAL A 77 1.32 -4.36 -18.04
CA VAL A 77 0.33 -5.30 -17.48
C VAL A 77 -0.75 -5.64 -18.50
N PHE A 78 -1.22 -4.67 -19.28
CA PHE A 78 -2.17 -4.93 -20.36
C PHE A 78 -1.59 -5.85 -21.45
N ILE A 79 -0.34 -5.64 -21.86
CA ILE A 79 0.35 -6.50 -22.84
C ILE A 79 0.55 -7.91 -22.27
N TYR A 80 0.98 -8.04 -21.01
CA TYR A 80 1.15 -9.35 -20.37
C TYR A 80 -0.16 -10.14 -20.27
N ARG A 81 -1.29 -9.45 -20.06
CA ARG A 81 -2.61 -10.07 -20.05
C ARG A 81 -3.01 -10.67 -21.40
N LEU A 82 -2.42 -10.21 -22.51
CA LEU A 82 -2.66 -10.76 -23.85
C LEU A 82 -1.77 -11.97 -24.16
N LEU A 83 -0.74 -12.23 -23.36
CA LEU A 83 0.12 -13.40 -23.51
C LEU A 83 -0.48 -14.59 -22.75
N PRO A 84 -0.44 -15.81 -23.30
CA PRO A 84 -0.87 -17.03 -22.62
C PRO A 84 0.21 -17.48 -21.62
N VAL A 85 0.41 -16.70 -20.55
CA VAL A 85 1.42 -17.01 -19.52
C VAL A 85 1.04 -18.25 -18.70
N GLU A 86 -0.26 -18.58 -18.70
CA GLU A 86 -0.85 -19.75 -18.04
C GLU A 86 -0.47 -21.08 -18.72
N GLU A 87 -0.06 -21.06 -20.01
CA GLU A 87 0.33 -22.28 -20.73
C GLU A 87 1.78 -22.73 -20.41
N PHE A 88 2.55 -21.90 -19.69
CA PHE A 88 3.97 -22.14 -19.37
C PHE A 88 4.25 -22.33 -17.86
N LEU A 89 3.21 -22.42 -17.03
CA LEU A 89 3.27 -22.77 -15.60
C LEU A 89 2.52 -24.08 -15.34
#